data_AF-A0A3D4ZQA3-F1
#
_entry.id   AF-A0A3D4ZQA3-F1
#
_cell.length_a   1.000
_cell.length_b   1.000
_cell.length_c   1.000
_cell.angle_alpha   90.00
_cell.angle_beta   90.00
_cell.angle_gamma   90.00
#
_symmetry.space_group_name_H-M   'P 1'
#
loop_
_entity.id
_entity.type
_entity.pdbx_description
1 polymer ?
#
loop_
_entity_poly.entity_id
_entity_poly.type
_entity_poly.pdbx_seq_one_letter_code
_entity_poly.pdbx_strand_id
1 'polypeptide(L)'
;TERGHIANLEFPASQSAPYHANAELKIRDVTPVASEAAVTLLTRLNRAIESDPARAATYTDRFRELADALKPLAAQTDTPGAAAAALWMLSECHRAQGQFRAADAAFDAYLAALRNVYNHSELPDAYAAVARSLIGPTPNGSPTVTELIRSHTFADGTHPADRAWQACLAALADLHAAAPQEYEAALCATVKDSGIRCTPCAKRLAYATLEQQFPAAASRPDVASAAAKAFARSDTEKATALLTGALAASPSDAEKPSILFNLLMEQSKSVDTLEQAQATYDQLAPFGSDRKYASLTKTGLWHLADLYHRAGKPETALALVQQYVSTYGSDDFIDRLSARVRAEKP
;
A
#
# COMPACT_ATOMS: atom_id res chain seq x y z
N THR A 1 9.63 41.05 12.41
CA THR A 1 10.92 40.55 12.90
C THR A 1 10.63 39.48 13.94
N GLU A 2 10.11 38.32 13.53
CA GLU A 2 10.82 37.12 13.06
C GLU A 2 11.57 36.34 14.14
N ARG A 3 11.41 35.00 14.05
CA ARG A 3 11.88 33.87 14.90
C ARG A 3 10.86 33.47 15.96
N GLY A 4 10.15 32.35 15.87
CA GLY A 4 10.44 31.08 15.21
C GLY A 4 10.54 29.99 16.26
N HIS A 5 9.40 29.61 16.86
CA HIS A 5 9.31 28.45 17.75
C HIS A 5 8.93 27.21 16.92
N ILE A 6 9.96 26.51 16.45
CA ILE A 6 9.82 25.12 16.01
C ILE A 6 9.85 24.27 17.27
N ALA A 7 8.75 23.60 17.56
CA ALA A 7 8.68 22.57 18.58
C ALA A 7 9.66 21.44 18.21
N ASN A 8 10.56 21.12 19.14
CA ASN A 8 11.44 19.97 19.07
C ASN A 8 10.60 18.69 18.96
N LEU A 9 10.49 18.15 17.75
CA LEU A 9 10.14 16.75 17.53
C LEU A 9 11.40 15.93 17.83
N GLU A 10 11.48 15.40 19.05
CA GLU A 10 12.43 14.35 19.39
C GLU A 10 12.12 13.12 18.52
N PHE A 11 12.96 12.88 17.51
CA PHE A 11 12.95 11.66 16.73
C PHE A 11 13.48 10.52 17.60
N PRO A 12 12.77 9.38 17.75
CA PRO A 12 13.32 8.24 18.44
C PRO A 12 14.50 7.66 17.62
N ALA A 13 15.67 7.65 18.27
CA ALA A 13 16.80 6.85 17.83
C ALA A 13 16.41 5.36 17.82
N SER A 14 16.95 4.62 16.86
CA SER A 14 16.84 3.16 16.66
C SER A 14 15.51 2.64 16.06
N GLN A 15 15.37 2.80 14.74
CA GLN A 15 14.60 1.85 13.94
C GLN A 15 15.45 0.59 13.72
N SER A 16 15.41 -0.33 14.68
CA SER A 16 15.97 -1.67 14.52
C SER A 16 15.16 -2.41 13.44
N ALA A 17 15.84 -2.77 12.36
CA ALA A 17 15.29 -3.57 11.26
C ALA A 17 14.61 -4.85 11.77
N PRO A 18 13.38 -5.18 11.33
CA PRO A 18 12.75 -6.44 11.69
C PRO A 18 13.28 -7.54 10.76
N TYR A 19 14.37 -8.20 11.16
CA TYR A 19 14.80 -9.49 10.59
C TYR A 19 13.87 -10.60 11.09
N HIS A 20 12.66 -10.69 10.53
CA HIS A 20 11.86 -11.91 10.53
C HIS A 20 10.83 -11.82 9.40
N ALA A 21 11.28 -12.06 8.17
CA ALA A 21 10.38 -12.32 7.06
C ALA A 21 10.23 -13.83 6.90
N ASN A 22 9.09 -14.35 7.37
CA ASN A 22 8.47 -15.58 6.88
C ASN A 22 8.13 -15.38 5.39
N ALA A 23 9.13 -15.41 4.52
CA ALA A 23 8.94 -15.89 3.17
C ALA A 23 9.08 -17.40 3.26
N GLU A 24 7.97 -18.13 3.17
CA GLU A 24 7.91 -19.59 3.03
C GLU A 24 8.50 -20.07 1.68
N LEU A 25 9.65 -19.53 1.26
CA LEU A 25 10.70 -20.40 0.77
C LEU A 25 11.24 -21.05 2.03
N LYS A 26 10.76 -22.26 2.33
CA LYS A 26 11.44 -23.13 3.29
C LYS A 26 12.91 -23.22 2.85
N ILE A 27 13.77 -22.39 3.43
CA ILE A 27 15.22 -22.57 3.38
C ILE A 27 15.58 -23.94 3.99
N ARG A 28 14.67 -24.51 4.79
CA ARG A 28 14.75 -25.91 5.27
C ARG A 28 14.66 -26.96 4.17
N ASP A 29 13.99 -26.68 3.04
CA ASP A 29 13.91 -27.60 1.90
C ASP A 29 14.89 -27.20 0.76
N VAL A 30 15.66 -26.12 0.95
CA VAL A 30 16.80 -25.73 0.08
C VAL A 30 18.11 -25.93 0.82
N THR A 31 18.45 -27.19 1.11
CA THR A 31 19.87 -27.60 1.24
C THR A 31 20.02 -28.97 0.58
N PRO A 32 21.01 -29.15 -0.32
CA PRO A 32 22.39 -28.72 -0.08
C PRO A 32 23.10 -28.14 -1.32
N VAL A 33 23.00 -26.83 -1.59
CA VAL A 33 23.94 -26.16 -2.54
C VAL A 33 24.26 -24.71 -2.15
N ALA A 34 24.01 -24.31 -0.90
CA ALA A 34 24.69 -23.13 -0.39
C ALA A 34 26.11 -23.54 -0.02
N SER A 35 27.13 -22.84 -0.53
CA SER A 35 28.51 -23.03 -0.08
C SER A 35 28.54 -23.07 1.46
N GLU A 36 29.14 -24.09 2.05
CA GLU A 36 29.24 -24.28 3.51
C GLU A 36 29.74 -23.00 4.21
N ALA A 37 30.58 -22.23 3.52
CA ALA A 37 31.04 -20.91 3.93
C ALA A 37 29.92 -19.87 4.05
N ALA A 38 29.02 -19.77 3.06
CA ALA A 38 27.89 -18.82 3.08
C ALA A 38 26.87 -19.17 4.19
N VAL A 39 26.57 -20.46 4.39
CA VAL A 39 25.70 -20.92 5.49
C VAL A 39 26.31 -20.59 6.85
N THR A 40 27.61 -20.81 7.00
CA THR A 40 28.35 -20.49 8.23
C THR A 40 28.33 -18.99 8.52
N LEU A 41 28.58 -18.15 7.51
CA LEU A 41 28.55 -16.69 7.64
C LEU A 41 27.14 -16.19 7.98
N LEU A 42 26.10 -16.70 7.31
CA LEU A 42 24.71 -16.36 7.62
C LEU A 42 24.34 -16.73 9.06
N THR A 43 24.69 -17.94 9.49
CA THR A 43 24.41 -18.41 10.86
C THR A 43 25.11 -17.54 11.91
N ARG A 44 26.38 -17.16 11.66
CA ARG A 44 27.13 -16.25 12.52
C ARG A 44 26.49 -14.86 12.58
N LEU A 45 26.07 -14.32 11.43
CA LEU A 45 25.42 -13.02 11.34
C LEU A 45 24.08 -13.01 12.09
N ASN A 46 23.24 -14.02 11.87
CA ASN A 46 21.95 -14.14 12.57
C ASN A 46 22.14 -14.20 14.08
N ARG A 47 23.06 -15.05 14.57
CA ARG A 47 23.36 -15.13 16.01
C ARG A 47 23.84 -13.79 16.57
N ALA A 48 24.64 -13.04 15.82
CA ALA A 48 25.12 -11.73 16.26
C ALA A 48 24.00 -10.69 16.33
N ILE A 49 23.09 -10.68 15.36
CA ILE A 49 21.91 -9.80 15.34
C ILE A 49 20.98 -10.14 16.51
N GLU A 50 20.73 -11.43 16.75
CA GLU A 50 19.93 -11.90 17.89
C GLU A 50 20.55 -11.50 19.24
N SER A 51 21.87 -11.56 19.36
CA SER A 51 22.57 -11.21 20.59
C SER A 51 22.64 -9.70 20.87
N ASP A 52 22.64 -8.87 19.83
CA ASP A 52 22.74 -7.41 19.95
C ASP A 52 22.08 -6.72 18.73
N PRO A 53 20.73 -6.60 18.77
CA PRO A 53 19.97 -6.01 17.66
C PRO A 53 20.21 -4.51 17.52
N ALA A 54 20.57 -3.82 18.60
CA ALA A 54 20.85 -2.37 18.58
C ALA A 54 22.09 -2.04 17.73
N ARG A 55 23.06 -2.97 17.66
CA ARG A 55 24.27 -2.83 16.84
C ARG A 55 24.18 -3.48 15.48
N ALA A 56 23.06 -4.10 15.11
CA ALA A 56 22.89 -4.77 13.82
C ALA A 56 23.26 -3.88 12.62
N ALA A 57 22.91 -2.59 12.67
CA ALA A 57 23.23 -1.61 11.63
C ALA A 57 24.74 -1.31 11.49
N THR A 58 25.57 -1.73 12.44
CA THR A 58 27.03 -1.52 12.44
C THR A 58 27.82 -2.72 11.91
N TYR A 59 27.15 -3.84 11.60
CA TYR A 59 27.77 -5.06 11.10
C TYR A 59 28.12 -5.02 9.59
N THR A 60 28.37 -3.83 9.04
CA THR A 60 28.63 -3.59 7.61
C THR A 60 29.69 -4.53 7.03
N ASP A 61 30.78 -4.79 7.76
CA ASP A 61 31.85 -5.70 7.30
C ASP A 61 31.39 -7.16 7.22
N ARG A 62 30.53 -7.62 8.14
CA ARG A 62 29.96 -8.98 8.11
C ARG A 62 28.98 -9.17 6.96
N PHE A 63 28.21 -8.12 6.64
CA PHE A 63 27.37 -8.11 5.44
C PHE A 63 28.22 -8.12 4.15
N ARG A 64 29.37 -7.44 4.15
CA ARG A 64 30.31 -7.46 3.02
C ARG A 64 30.91 -8.85 2.80
N GLU A 65 31.40 -9.48 3.87
CA GLU A 65 31.93 -10.86 3.82
C GLU A 65 30.88 -11.86 3.30
N LEU A 66 29.64 -11.76 3.80
CA LEU A 66 28.54 -12.59 3.32
C LEU A 66 28.23 -12.32 1.84
N ALA A 67 28.19 -11.04 1.43
CA ALA A 67 27.96 -10.69 0.02
C ALA A 67 29.04 -11.27 -0.90
N ASP A 68 30.32 -11.20 -0.52
CA ASP A 68 31.42 -11.76 -1.31
C ASP A 68 31.33 -13.29 -1.43
N ALA A 69 30.88 -13.98 -0.38
CA ALA A 69 30.64 -15.43 -0.42
C ALA A 69 29.42 -15.83 -1.26
N LEU A 70 28.43 -14.95 -1.41
CA LEU A 70 27.21 -15.22 -2.18
C LEU A 70 27.37 -14.98 -3.69
N LYS A 71 28.27 -14.08 -4.12
CA LYS A 71 28.48 -13.74 -5.55
C LYS A 71 28.71 -14.97 -6.44
N PRO A 72 29.57 -15.95 -6.08
CA PRO A 72 29.78 -17.14 -6.91
C PRO A 72 28.52 -18.01 -7.03
N LEU A 73 27.73 -18.13 -5.96
CA LEU A 73 26.47 -18.89 -5.96
C LEU A 73 25.40 -18.22 -6.82
N ALA A 74 25.32 -16.88 -6.79
CA ALA A 74 24.39 -16.12 -7.62
C ALA A 74 24.70 -16.22 -9.12
N ALA A 75 25.95 -16.54 -9.49
CA ALA A 75 26.37 -16.72 -10.87
C ALA A 75 26.14 -18.15 -11.40
N GLN A 76 25.76 -19.11 -10.55
CA GLN A 76 25.51 -20.50 -10.94
C GLN A 76 24.18 -20.63 -11.70
N THR A 77 24.21 -21.15 -12.92
CA THR A 77 23.02 -21.34 -13.76
C THR A 77 22.44 -22.75 -13.68
N ASP A 78 23.23 -23.71 -13.20
CA ASP A 78 22.90 -25.12 -13.05
C ASP A 78 21.99 -25.41 -11.84
N THR A 79 21.95 -24.51 -10.86
CA THR A 79 21.04 -24.59 -9.71
C THR A 79 20.20 -23.31 -9.55
N PRO A 80 19.17 -23.10 -10.39
CA PRO A 80 18.41 -21.85 -10.45
C PRO A 80 17.81 -21.41 -9.10
N GLY A 81 17.32 -22.35 -8.30
CA GLY A 81 16.75 -22.05 -6.97
C GLY A 81 17.79 -21.51 -5.99
N ALA A 82 19.00 -22.08 -5.98
CA ALA A 82 20.10 -21.63 -5.12
C ALA A 82 20.62 -20.26 -5.57
N ALA A 83 20.73 -20.03 -6.88
CA ALA A 83 21.14 -18.75 -7.45
C ALA A 83 20.13 -17.65 -7.14
N ALA A 84 18.83 -17.92 -7.29
CA ALA A 84 17.77 -16.98 -6.91
C ALA A 84 17.82 -16.64 -5.41
N ALA A 85 17.97 -17.63 -4.53
CA ALA A 85 18.12 -17.39 -3.09
C ALA A 85 19.35 -16.53 -2.77
N ALA A 86 20.49 -16.79 -3.43
CA ALA A 86 21.70 -15.99 -3.28
C ALA A 86 21.50 -14.54 -3.75
N LEU A 87 20.81 -14.32 -4.87
CA LEU A 87 20.48 -12.97 -5.38
C LEU A 87 19.58 -12.18 -4.42
N TRP A 88 18.58 -12.83 -3.83
CA TRP A 88 17.77 -12.21 -2.78
C TRP A 88 18.64 -11.78 -1.59
N MET A 89 19.46 -12.69 -1.06
CA MET A 89 20.34 -12.41 0.08
C MET A 89 21.39 -11.33 -0.23
N LEU A 90 21.93 -11.31 -1.45
CA LEU A 90 22.81 -10.24 -1.92
C LEU A 90 22.12 -8.89 -1.89
N SER A 91 20.86 -8.83 -2.32
CA SER A 91 20.09 -7.59 -2.28
C SER A 91 19.98 -7.04 -0.84
N GLU A 92 19.68 -7.89 0.13
CA GLU A 92 19.61 -7.51 1.55
C GLU A 92 20.97 -7.09 2.11
N CYS A 93 22.05 -7.82 1.78
CA CYS A 93 23.40 -7.48 2.21
C CYS A 93 23.83 -6.11 1.66
N HIS A 94 23.50 -5.80 0.41
CA HIS A 94 23.78 -4.49 -0.18
C HIS A 94 22.96 -3.37 0.47
N ARG A 95 21.68 -3.60 0.81
CA ARG A 95 20.87 -2.61 1.55
C ARG A 95 21.46 -2.33 2.94
N ALA A 96 21.85 -3.37 3.66
CA ALA A 96 22.48 -3.23 4.98
C ALA A 96 23.82 -2.49 4.94
N GLN A 97 24.50 -2.48 3.78
CA GLN A 97 25.72 -1.71 3.53
C GLN A 97 25.47 -0.29 2.98
N GLY A 98 24.22 0.12 2.81
CA GLY A 98 23.86 1.41 2.17
C GLY A 98 24.12 1.46 0.66
N GLN A 99 24.37 0.30 0.02
CA GLN A 99 24.65 0.20 -1.42
C GLN A 99 23.34 0.01 -2.22
N PHE A 100 22.44 0.98 -2.16
CA PHE A 100 21.07 0.85 -2.70
C PHE A 100 21.01 0.49 -4.20
N ARG A 101 21.90 1.04 -5.04
CA ARG A 101 21.95 0.68 -6.47
C ARG A 101 22.33 -0.79 -6.70
N ALA A 102 23.26 -1.32 -5.92
CA ALA A 102 23.68 -2.72 -6.01
C ALA A 102 22.59 -3.65 -5.46
N ALA A 103 21.91 -3.22 -4.39
CA ALA A 103 20.77 -3.93 -3.85
C ALA A 103 19.64 -4.06 -4.87
N ASP A 104 19.30 -2.96 -5.53
CA ASP A 104 18.28 -2.91 -6.57
C ASP A 104 18.64 -3.82 -7.75
N ALA A 105 19.88 -3.76 -8.24
CA ALA A 105 20.34 -4.63 -9.32
C ALA A 105 20.28 -6.13 -8.95
N ALA A 106 20.67 -6.49 -7.72
CA ALA A 106 20.58 -7.86 -7.22
C ALA A 106 19.11 -8.31 -7.07
N PHE A 107 18.22 -7.42 -6.65
CA PHE A 107 16.79 -7.69 -6.53
C PHE A 107 16.12 -7.88 -7.89
N ASP A 108 16.43 -7.03 -8.88
CA ASP A 108 15.91 -7.17 -10.23
C ASP A 108 16.42 -8.47 -10.89
N ALA A 109 17.69 -8.84 -10.65
CA ALA A 109 18.25 -10.11 -11.06
C ALA A 109 17.57 -11.30 -10.36
N TYR A 110 17.23 -11.18 -9.07
CA TYR A 110 16.44 -12.18 -8.36
C TYR A 110 15.08 -12.38 -9.02
N LEU A 111 14.33 -11.30 -9.33
CA LEU A 111 13.04 -11.40 -10.02
C LEU A 111 13.18 -12.06 -11.40
N ALA A 112 14.26 -11.78 -12.14
CA ALA A 112 14.54 -12.45 -13.40
C ALA A 112 14.83 -13.95 -13.20
N ALA A 113 15.60 -14.31 -12.18
CA ALA A 113 15.96 -15.70 -11.88
C ALA A 113 14.74 -16.57 -11.50
N LEU A 114 13.67 -15.99 -10.94
CA LEU A 114 12.43 -16.73 -10.62
C LEU A 114 11.80 -17.39 -11.85
N ARG A 115 12.02 -16.85 -13.06
CA ARG A 115 11.56 -17.47 -14.33
C ARG A 115 12.20 -18.81 -14.61
N ASN A 116 13.38 -19.06 -14.06
CA ASN A 116 14.10 -20.33 -14.19
C ASN A 116 13.79 -21.30 -13.04
N VAL A 117 13.03 -20.86 -12.02
CA VAL A 117 12.67 -21.64 -10.83
C VAL A 117 11.23 -22.13 -10.91
N TYR A 118 10.31 -21.26 -11.35
CA TYR A 118 8.88 -21.53 -11.39
C TYR A 118 8.41 -21.75 -12.82
N ASN A 119 7.41 -22.61 -12.99
CA ASN A 119 6.76 -22.77 -14.29
C ASN A 119 5.92 -21.53 -14.63
N HIS A 120 5.58 -21.38 -15.92
CA HIS A 120 4.85 -20.23 -16.43
C HIS A 120 3.55 -19.91 -15.68
N SER A 121 2.79 -20.95 -15.31
CA SER A 121 1.53 -20.81 -14.56
C SER A 121 1.70 -20.43 -13.09
N GLU A 122 2.86 -20.68 -12.49
CA GLU A 122 3.15 -20.44 -11.07
C GLU A 122 3.86 -19.09 -10.85
N LEU A 123 4.42 -18.53 -11.92
CA LEU A 123 5.26 -17.34 -11.88
C LEU A 123 4.53 -16.08 -11.36
N PRO A 124 3.26 -15.77 -11.76
CA PRO A 124 2.52 -14.66 -11.17
C PRO A 124 2.36 -14.77 -9.65
N ASP A 125 2.04 -15.96 -9.16
CA ASP A 125 1.87 -16.22 -7.72
C ASP A 125 3.18 -16.09 -6.96
N ALA A 126 4.30 -16.56 -7.54
CA ALA A 126 5.63 -16.37 -6.97
C ALA A 126 5.97 -14.87 -6.82
N TYR A 127 5.74 -14.06 -7.86
CA TYR A 127 5.96 -12.61 -7.79
C TYR A 127 5.03 -11.93 -6.79
N ALA A 128 3.75 -12.31 -6.74
CA ALA A 128 2.82 -11.78 -5.76
C ALA A 128 3.22 -12.14 -4.32
N ALA A 129 3.76 -13.34 -4.08
CA ALA A 129 4.27 -13.76 -2.78
C ALA A 129 5.49 -12.92 -2.35
N VAL A 130 6.43 -12.65 -3.27
CA VAL A 130 7.56 -11.74 -3.04
C VAL A 130 7.07 -10.33 -2.70
N ALA A 131 6.14 -9.79 -3.47
CA ALA A 131 5.61 -8.46 -3.21
C ALA A 131 4.95 -8.37 -1.84
N ARG A 132 4.14 -9.38 -1.48
CA ARG A 132 3.46 -9.46 -0.17
C ARG A 132 4.44 -9.60 1.00
N SER A 133 5.55 -10.34 0.85
CA SER A 133 6.55 -10.46 1.91
C SER A 133 7.25 -9.14 2.19
N LEU A 134 7.42 -8.30 1.16
CA LEU A 134 7.99 -6.95 1.25
C LEU A 134 7.02 -5.90 1.82
N ILE A 135 5.71 -6.18 1.83
CA ILE A 135 4.67 -5.31 2.42
C ILE A 135 4.21 -5.83 3.80
N GLY A 136 4.59 -7.07 4.14
CA GLY A 136 4.03 -7.86 5.22
C GLY A 136 4.04 -7.15 6.58
N PRO A 137 3.12 -7.53 7.49
CA PRO A 137 3.06 -6.91 8.80
C PRO A 137 4.41 -7.13 9.48
N THR A 138 5.09 -6.04 9.81
CA THR A 138 6.08 -6.12 10.89
C THR A 138 5.37 -6.77 12.07
N PRO A 139 5.96 -7.76 12.77
CA PRO A 139 5.29 -8.52 13.83
C PRO A 139 4.59 -7.66 14.89
N ASN A 140 4.99 -6.38 15.01
CA ASN A 140 4.46 -5.41 15.97
C ASN A 140 3.93 -4.10 15.35
N GLY A 141 3.81 -3.98 14.03
CA GLY A 141 3.45 -2.72 13.37
C GLY A 141 2.12 -2.76 12.62
N SER A 142 1.36 -1.68 12.74
CA SER A 142 0.11 -1.49 12.00
C SER A 142 0.39 -1.48 10.49
N PRO A 143 -0.32 -2.29 9.68
CA PRO A 143 -0.29 -2.23 8.21
C PRO A 143 -0.39 -0.82 7.64
N THR A 144 -1.14 0.05 8.32
CA THR A 144 -1.35 1.44 7.92
C THR A 144 -0.08 2.29 8.12
N VAL A 145 0.68 2.00 9.17
CA VAL A 145 1.94 2.70 9.48
C VAL A 145 3.04 2.25 8.51
N THR A 146 3.14 0.96 8.20
CA THR A 146 4.10 0.46 7.20
C THR A 146 3.84 1.10 5.82
N GLU A 147 2.58 1.17 5.40
CA GLU A 147 2.20 1.84 4.14
C GLU A 147 2.49 3.35 4.19
N LEU A 148 2.27 3.99 5.34
CA LEU A 148 2.60 5.41 5.52
C LEU A 148 4.11 5.65 5.38
N ILE A 149 4.94 4.86 6.06
CA ILE A 149 6.41 4.96 5.98
C ILE A 149 6.86 4.74 4.54
N ARG A 150 6.36 3.69 3.88
CA ARG A 150 6.70 3.38 2.49
C ARG A 150 6.40 4.55 1.56
N SER A 151 5.18 5.10 1.64
CA SER A 151 4.74 6.21 0.79
C SER A 151 5.49 7.53 1.03
N HIS A 152 6.08 7.74 2.21
CA HIS A 152 6.92 8.92 2.50
C HIS A 152 8.41 8.70 2.20
N THR A 153 8.86 7.45 2.17
CA THR A 153 10.28 7.10 1.99
C THR A 153 10.63 6.85 0.53
N PHE A 154 9.71 6.25 -0.23
CA PHE A 154 9.95 5.86 -1.62
C PHE A 154 9.07 6.65 -2.56
N ALA A 155 9.66 7.13 -3.65
CA ALA A 155 8.88 7.62 -4.77
C ALA A 155 8.01 6.49 -5.32
N ASP A 156 6.87 6.87 -5.90
CA ASP A 156 5.91 5.92 -6.45
C ASP A 156 6.57 4.97 -7.47
N GLY A 157 6.30 3.67 -7.35
CA GLY A 157 6.87 2.64 -8.22
C GLY A 157 8.34 2.28 -7.96
N THR A 158 9.02 2.93 -7.02
CA THR A 158 10.46 2.67 -6.77
C THR A 158 10.71 1.62 -5.69
N HIS A 159 9.72 1.32 -4.85
CA HIS A 159 9.84 0.33 -3.78
C HIS A 159 9.98 -1.09 -4.37
N PRO A 160 10.80 -1.99 -3.77
CA PRO A 160 10.95 -3.36 -4.24
C PRO A 160 9.62 -4.14 -4.41
N ALA A 161 8.64 -3.89 -3.54
CA ALA A 161 7.31 -4.51 -3.68
C ALA A 161 6.56 -4.03 -4.94
N ASP A 162 6.74 -2.77 -5.35
CA ASP A 162 6.12 -2.26 -6.58
C ASP A 162 6.75 -2.92 -7.81
N ARG A 163 8.07 -3.14 -7.81
CA ARG A 163 8.77 -3.87 -8.88
C ARG A 163 8.35 -5.33 -8.97
N ALA A 164 8.18 -6.01 -7.83
CA ALA A 164 7.67 -7.38 -7.79
C ALA A 164 6.23 -7.45 -8.34
N TRP A 165 5.38 -6.47 -8.02
CA TRP A 165 4.04 -6.38 -8.62
C TRP A 165 4.07 -6.07 -10.13
N GLN A 166 5.00 -5.24 -10.61
CA GLN A 166 5.19 -5.03 -12.05
C GLN A 166 5.57 -6.34 -12.76
N ALA A 167 6.48 -7.12 -12.19
CA ALA A 167 6.84 -8.44 -12.71
C ALA A 167 5.65 -9.42 -12.68
N CYS A 168 4.82 -9.38 -11.63
CA CYS A 168 3.57 -10.15 -11.54
C CYS A 168 2.59 -9.79 -12.67
N LEU A 169 2.34 -8.50 -12.90
CA LEU A 169 1.44 -8.04 -13.96
C LEU A 169 1.94 -8.40 -15.37
N ALA A 170 3.26 -8.36 -15.59
CA ALA A 170 3.87 -8.83 -16.83
C ALA A 170 3.69 -10.35 -17.01
N ALA A 171 3.94 -11.13 -15.95
CA ALA A 171 3.73 -12.58 -15.99
C ALA A 171 2.26 -12.96 -16.23
N LEU A 172 1.29 -12.21 -15.67
CA LEU A 172 -0.13 -12.39 -15.97
C LEU A 172 -0.47 -12.12 -17.43
N ALA A 173 0.14 -11.08 -18.02
CA ALA A 173 -0.05 -10.76 -19.44
C ALA A 173 0.46 -11.90 -20.33
N ASP A 174 1.65 -12.43 -20.02
CA ASP A 174 2.23 -13.55 -20.77
C ASP A 174 1.45 -14.86 -20.54
N LEU A 175 0.94 -15.11 -19.33
CA LEU A 175 0.15 -16.31 -19.00
C LEU A 175 -1.18 -16.35 -19.76
N HIS A 176 -1.86 -15.21 -19.81
CA HIS A 176 -3.19 -15.11 -20.41
C HIS A 176 -3.17 -14.46 -21.81
N ALA A 177 -2.01 -14.46 -22.48
CA ALA A 177 -1.84 -13.84 -23.81
C ALA A 177 -2.85 -14.36 -24.86
N ALA A 178 -3.25 -15.63 -24.75
CA ALA A 178 -4.24 -16.26 -25.62
C ALA A 178 -5.68 -16.28 -25.04
N ALA A 179 -5.88 -15.79 -23.81
CA ALA A 179 -7.14 -15.85 -23.08
C ALA A 179 -7.50 -14.47 -22.47
N PRO A 180 -8.00 -13.52 -23.29
CA PRO A 180 -8.27 -12.15 -22.84
C PRO A 180 -9.24 -12.07 -21.65
N GLN A 181 -10.23 -12.98 -21.57
CA GLN A 181 -11.20 -12.99 -20.46
C GLN A 181 -10.54 -13.37 -19.13
N GLU A 182 -9.57 -14.28 -19.14
CA GLU A 182 -8.82 -14.64 -17.94
C GLU A 182 -7.88 -13.51 -17.51
N TYR A 183 -7.27 -12.82 -18.49
CA TYR A 183 -6.45 -11.65 -18.21
C TYR A 183 -7.26 -10.51 -17.59
N GLU A 184 -8.43 -10.20 -18.15
CA GLU A 184 -9.38 -9.23 -17.60
C GLU A 184 -9.76 -9.59 -16.15
N ALA A 185 -10.09 -10.86 -15.89
CA ALA A 185 -10.45 -11.33 -14.56
C ALA A 185 -9.30 -11.18 -13.55
N ALA A 186 -8.06 -11.51 -13.96
CA ALA A 186 -6.88 -11.38 -13.11
C ALA A 186 -6.54 -9.91 -12.78
N LEU A 187 -6.67 -9.00 -13.77
CA LEU A 187 -6.51 -7.57 -13.56
C LEU A 187 -7.60 -7.02 -12.62
N CYS A 188 -8.86 -7.39 -12.83
CA CYS A 188 -9.96 -7.01 -11.95
C CYS A 188 -9.72 -7.49 -10.51
N ALA A 189 -9.26 -8.73 -10.33
CA ALA A 189 -8.91 -9.27 -9.01
C ALA A 189 -7.78 -8.47 -8.35
N THR A 190 -6.76 -8.08 -9.12
CA THR A 190 -5.64 -7.27 -8.61
C THR A 190 -6.09 -5.88 -8.14
N VAL A 191 -6.92 -5.19 -8.93
CA VAL A 191 -7.48 -3.87 -8.57
C VAL A 191 -8.36 -3.98 -7.33
N LYS A 192 -9.18 -5.02 -7.25
CA LYS A 192 -10.15 -5.23 -6.16
C LYS A 192 -9.58 -5.85 -4.89
N ASP A 193 -8.30 -6.24 -4.87
CA ASP A 193 -7.68 -6.82 -3.67
C ASP A 193 -7.86 -5.86 -2.49
N SER A 194 -8.61 -6.29 -1.49
CA SER A 194 -9.02 -5.46 -0.35
C SER A 194 -7.95 -5.38 0.74
N GLY A 195 -6.83 -6.07 0.58
CA GLY A 195 -5.73 -6.06 1.52
C GLY A 195 -4.70 -4.98 1.24
N ILE A 196 -3.84 -4.74 2.24
CA ILE A 196 -2.50 -4.16 2.04
C ILE A 196 -1.59 -5.04 1.17
N ARG A 197 -2.08 -6.20 0.73
CA ARG A 197 -1.30 -7.21 0.01
C ARG A 197 -0.86 -6.72 -1.36
N CYS A 198 -1.64 -5.82 -1.97
CA CYS A 198 -1.36 -5.18 -3.25
C CYS A 198 -1.13 -3.68 -3.05
N THR A 199 -0.03 -3.15 -3.58
CA THR A 199 0.30 -1.73 -3.41
C THR A 199 -0.63 -0.84 -4.25
N PRO A 200 -0.87 0.43 -3.86
CA PRO A 200 -1.59 1.39 -4.69
C PRO A 200 -0.99 1.58 -6.08
N CYS A 201 0.35 1.53 -6.23
CA CYS A 201 1.01 1.58 -7.54
C CYS A 201 0.59 0.38 -8.42
N ALA A 202 0.64 -0.84 -7.89
CA ALA A 202 0.23 -2.03 -8.62
C ALA A 202 -1.23 -1.98 -9.07
N LYS A 203 -2.14 -1.52 -8.19
CA LYS A 203 -3.57 -1.35 -8.53
C LYS A 203 -3.77 -0.33 -9.64
N ARG A 204 -3.02 0.79 -9.63
CA ARG A 204 -3.09 1.80 -10.69
C ARG A 204 -2.57 1.27 -12.02
N LEU A 205 -1.48 0.51 -12.03
CA LEU A 205 -0.97 -0.13 -13.25
C LEU A 205 -1.96 -1.15 -13.82
N ALA A 206 -2.51 -2.01 -12.97
CA ALA A 206 -3.54 -2.96 -13.39
C ALA A 206 -4.79 -2.25 -13.95
N TYR A 207 -5.22 -1.16 -13.30
CA TYR A 207 -6.35 -0.36 -13.77
C TYR A 207 -6.06 0.35 -15.09
N ALA A 208 -4.86 0.89 -15.29
CA ALA A 208 -4.48 1.52 -16.56
C ALA A 208 -4.56 0.51 -17.72
N THR A 209 -4.14 -0.74 -17.50
CA THR A 209 -4.31 -1.81 -18.49
C THR A 209 -5.79 -2.13 -18.75
N LEU A 210 -6.63 -2.20 -17.71
CA LEU A 210 -8.08 -2.38 -17.88
C LEU A 210 -8.70 -1.22 -18.65
N GLU A 211 -8.35 0.02 -18.35
CA GLU A 211 -8.89 1.21 -19.03
C GLU A 211 -8.54 1.19 -20.52
N GLN A 212 -7.33 0.75 -20.86
CA GLN A 212 -6.85 0.68 -22.24
C GLN A 212 -7.43 -0.51 -23.03
N GLN A 213 -7.50 -1.70 -22.43
CA GLN A 213 -7.78 -2.95 -23.14
C GLN A 213 -9.18 -3.51 -22.89
N PHE A 214 -9.76 -3.23 -21.72
CA PHE A 214 -11.05 -3.77 -21.25
C PHE A 214 -11.93 -2.66 -20.65
N PRO A 215 -12.29 -1.62 -21.42
CA PRO A 215 -12.97 -0.42 -20.88
C PRO A 215 -14.32 -0.74 -20.24
N ALA A 216 -15.04 -1.75 -20.74
CA ALA A 216 -16.28 -2.21 -20.13
C ALA A 216 -16.03 -2.72 -18.70
N ALA A 217 -14.98 -3.52 -18.49
CA ALA A 217 -14.60 -4.00 -17.16
C ALA A 217 -14.12 -2.88 -16.24
N ALA A 218 -13.32 -1.94 -16.76
CA ALA A 218 -12.82 -0.78 -16.02
C ALA A 218 -13.94 0.14 -15.54
N SER A 219 -15.04 0.23 -16.30
CA SER A 219 -16.22 1.05 -15.99
C SER A 219 -17.18 0.43 -14.96
N ARG A 220 -17.01 -0.86 -14.64
CA ARG A 220 -17.86 -1.53 -13.65
C ARG A 220 -17.74 -0.82 -12.28
N PRO A 221 -18.85 -0.58 -11.57
CA PRO A 221 -18.80 0.21 -10.33
C PRO A 221 -17.86 -0.37 -9.26
N ASP A 222 -17.79 -1.70 -9.14
CA ASP A 222 -16.93 -2.39 -8.19
C ASP A 222 -15.43 -2.20 -8.49
N VAL A 223 -15.07 -2.22 -9.77
CA VAL A 223 -13.69 -2.03 -10.25
C VAL A 223 -13.29 -0.55 -10.15
N ALA A 224 -14.12 0.36 -10.66
CA ALA A 224 -13.84 1.80 -10.63
C ALA A 224 -13.73 2.34 -9.20
N SER A 225 -14.60 1.89 -8.28
CA SER A 225 -14.52 2.24 -6.86
C SER A 225 -13.25 1.72 -6.19
N ALA A 226 -12.83 0.51 -6.51
CA ALA A 226 -11.59 -0.06 -5.99
C ALA A 226 -10.35 0.70 -6.53
N ALA A 227 -10.35 1.04 -7.82
CA ALA A 227 -9.29 1.83 -8.44
C ALA A 227 -9.19 3.23 -7.83
N ALA A 228 -10.32 3.91 -7.59
CA ALA A 228 -10.34 5.25 -7.01
C ALA A 228 -9.57 5.35 -5.67
N LYS A 229 -9.68 4.31 -4.82
CA LYS A 229 -8.92 4.24 -3.56
C LYS A 229 -7.41 4.23 -3.76
N ALA A 230 -6.93 3.68 -4.87
CA ALA A 230 -5.51 3.66 -5.21
C ALA A 230 -5.01 5.02 -5.73
N PHE A 231 -5.89 5.85 -6.28
CA PHE A 231 -5.59 7.21 -6.75
C PHE A 231 -5.79 8.30 -5.68
N ALA A 232 -6.60 8.06 -4.65
CA ALA A 232 -7.00 9.04 -3.63
C ALA A 232 -5.87 9.87 -3.00
N ARG A 233 -4.63 9.36 -2.95
CA ARG A 233 -3.47 10.07 -2.40
C ARG A 233 -2.59 10.76 -3.44
N SER A 234 -2.64 10.33 -4.70
CA SER A 234 -1.76 10.80 -5.77
C SER A 234 -2.47 11.68 -6.79
N ASP A 235 -3.78 11.45 -6.99
CA ASP A 235 -4.58 12.07 -8.05
C ASP A 235 -6.05 12.09 -7.61
N THR A 236 -6.42 13.15 -6.88
CA THR A 236 -7.79 13.35 -6.39
C THR A 236 -8.79 13.59 -7.52
N GLU A 237 -8.36 14.17 -8.64
CA GLU A 237 -9.23 14.40 -9.80
C GLU A 237 -9.62 13.07 -10.44
N LYS A 238 -8.65 12.18 -10.73
CA LYS A 238 -8.93 10.83 -11.25
C LYS A 238 -9.75 10.02 -10.25
N ALA A 239 -9.45 10.06 -8.95
CA ALA A 239 -10.23 9.37 -7.94
C ALA A 239 -11.70 9.82 -7.92
N THR A 240 -11.94 11.13 -7.97
CA THR A 240 -13.28 11.73 -8.03
C THR A 240 -14.01 11.31 -9.30
N ALA A 241 -13.36 11.41 -10.47
CA ALA A 241 -13.95 11.03 -11.75
C ALA A 241 -14.37 9.55 -11.79
N LEU A 242 -13.53 8.65 -11.25
CA LEU A 242 -13.83 7.22 -11.15
C LEU A 242 -15.05 6.95 -10.27
N LEU A 243 -15.15 7.62 -9.13
CA LEU A 243 -16.27 7.44 -8.20
C LEU A 243 -17.57 8.03 -8.75
N THR A 244 -17.51 9.18 -9.42
CA THR A 244 -18.67 9.76 -10.12
C THR A 244 -19.14 8.85 -11.25
N GLY A 245 -18.21 8.32 -12.07
CA GLY A 245 -18.53 7.35 -13.11
C GLY A 245 -19.14 6.06 -12.55
N ALA A 246 -18.60 5.54 -11.45
CA ALA A 246 -19.14 4.36 -10.76
C ALA A 246 -20.58 4.57 -10.28
N LEU A 247 -20.92 5.76 -9.77
CA LEU A 247 -22.31 6.09 -9.38
C LEU A 247 -23.24 6.21 -10.59
N ALA A 248 -22.77 6.83 -11.68
CA ALA A 248 -23.56 6.97 -12.91
C ALA A 248 -23.88 5.61 -13.55
N ALA A 249 -23.01 4.61 -13.37
CA ALA A 249 -23.24 3.23 -13.79
C ALA A 249 -24.25 2.46 -12.91
N SER A 250 -24.95 3.13 -11.99
CA SER A 250 -26.02 2.57 -11.15
C SER A 250 -25.58 1.33 -10.36
N PRO A 251 -24.67 1.50 -9.38
CA PRO A 251 -24.18 0.41 -8.55
C PRO A 251 -25.30 -0.22 -7.74
N SER A 252 -25.09 -1.46 -7.28
CA SER A 252 -26.03 -2.12 -6.38
C SER A 252 -26.18 -1.35 -5.06
N ASP A 253 -27.32 -1.49 -4.39
CA ASP A 253 -27.56 -0.88 -3.07
C ASP A 253 -26.56 -1.37 -2.00
N ALA A 254 -25.90 -2.50 -2.22
CA ALA A 254 -24.85 -3.01 -1.36
C ALA A 254 -23.51 -2.25 -1.50
N GLU A 255 -23.25 -1.70 -2.67
CA GLU A 255 -21.98 -1.01 -3.01
C GLU A 255 -22.10 0.50 -2.93
N LYS A 256 -23.27 1.03 -3.30
CA LYS A 256 -23.58 2.45 -3.38
C LYS A 256 -23.15 3.25 -2.14
N PRO A 257 -23.40 2.80 -0.88
CA PRO A 257 -23.00 3.56 0.30
C PRO A 257 -21.48 3.74 0.41
N SER A 258 -20.71 2.72 0.05
CA SER A 258 -19.24 2.79 0.08
C SER A 258 -18.70 3.72 -1.00
N ILE A 259 -19.32 3.73 -2.18
CA ILE A 259 -18.94 4.63 -3.29
C ILE A 259 -19.25 6.08 -2.90
N LEU A 260 -20.46 6.36 -2.41
CA LEU A 260 -20.86 7.69 -1.93
C LEU A 260 -19.94 8.19 -0.83
N PHE A 261 -19.62 7.34 0.15
CA PHE A 261 -18.69 7.70 1.22
C PHE A 261 -17.30 8.06 0.67
N ASN A 262 -16.72 7.23 -0.21
CA ASN A 262 -15.40 7.54 -0.78
C ASN A 262 -15.44 8.81 -1.64
N LEU A 263 -16.53 9.07 -2.36
CA LEU A 263 -16.69 10.30 -3.15
C LEU A 263 -16.74 11.53 -2.25
N LEU A 264 -17.53 11.47 -1.17
CA LEU A 264 -17.58 12.52 -0.16
C LEU A 264 -16.20 12.75 0.46
N MET A 265 -15.43 11.69 0.70
CA MET A 265 -14.07 11.81 1.22
C MET A 265 -13.16 12.59 0.28
N GLU A 266 -13.19 12.30 -1.02
CA GLU A 266 -12.40 13.04 -2.01
C GLU A 266 -12.87 14.50 -2.15
N GLN A 267 -14.18 14.73 -2.23
CA GLN A 267 -14.78 16.08 -2.30
C GLN A 267 -14.54 16.90 -1.03
N SER A 268 -14.35 16.27 0.13
CA SER A 268 -14.05 16.99 1.37
C SER A 268 -12.65 17.62 1.37
N LYS A 269 -11.76 17.28 0.43
CA LYS A 269 -10.39 17.81 0.40
C LYS A 269 -10.33 19.27 -0.07
N SER A 270 -11.28 19.74 -0.86
CA SER A 270 -11.34 21.13 -1.34
C SER A 270 -12.64 21.83 -0.95
N VAL A 271 -12.56 23.11 -0.59
CA VAL A 271 -13.75 23.95 -0.32
C VAL A 271 -14.57 24.23 -1.58
N ASP A 272 -13.96 24.13 -2.76
CA ASP A 272 -14.63 24.37 -4.05
C ASP A 272 -15.70 23.31 -4.38
N THR A 273 -15.63 22.17 -3.70
CA THR A 273 -16.55 21.03 -3.88
C THR A 273 -17.64 20.95 -2.80
N LEU A 274 -17.86 22.03 -2.04
CA LEU A 274 -18.81 22.08 -0.91
C LEU A 274 -20.22 21.62 -1.30
N GLU A 275 -20.77 22.15 -2.40
CA GLU A 275 -22.14 21.85 -2.83
C GLU A 275 -22.27 20.38 -3.29
N GLN A 276 -21.26 19.88 -4.00
CA GLN A 276 -21.19 18.48 -4.44
C GLN A 276 -21.05 17.53 -3.24
N ALA A 277 -20.26 17.90 -2.23
CA ALA A 277 -20.11 17.14 -0.99
C ALA A 277 -21.43 17.05 -0.23
N GLN A 278 -22.17 18.16 -0.10
CA GLN A 278 -23.50 18.16 0.49
C GLN A 278 -24.44 17.21 -0.26
N ALA A 279 -24.55 17.36 -1.58
CA ALA A 279 -25.43 16.52 -2.39
C ALA A 279 -25.05 15.02 -2.33
N THR A 280 -23.77 14.71 -2.19
CA THR A 280 -23.29 13.33 -2.01
C THR A 280 -23.64 12.80 -0.63
N TYR A 281 -23.51 13.62 0.42
CA TYR A 281 -23.92 13.25 1.77
C TYR A 281 -25.43 13.03 1.88
N ASP A 282 -26.25 13.87 1.23
CA ASP A 282 -27.71 13.74 1.24
C ASP A 282 -28.17 12.41 0.62
N GLN A 283 -27.42 11.88 -0.35
CA GLN A 283 -27.64 10.54 -0.91
C GLN A 283 -27.14 9.42 0.01
N LEU A 284 -26.14 9.68 0.84
CA LEU A 284 -25.55 8.71 1.78
C LEU A 284 -26.36 8.61 3.09
N ALA A 285 -26.89 9.72 3.58
CA ALA A 285 -27.57 9.82 4.87
C ALA A 285 -28.71 8.80 5.08
N PRO A 286 -29.56 8.46 4.08
CA PRO A 286 -30.62 7.46 4.24
C PRO A 286 -30.12 6.07 4.63
N PHE A 287 -28.85 5.74 4.34
CA PHE A 287 -28.26 4.45 4.73
C PHE A 287 -27.83 4.39 6.20
N GLY A 288 -27.90 5.51 6.94
CA GLY A 288 -27.41 5.61 8.32
C GLY A 288 -28.20 4.79 9.34
N SER A 289 -29.43 4.36 9.00
CA SER A 289 -30.21 3.45 9.84
C SER A 289 -29.73 1.99 9.77
N ASP A 290 -29.01 1.62 8.70
CA ASP A 290 -28.39 0.30 8.60
C ASP A 290 -27.10 0.28 9.43
N ARG A 291 -27.04 -0.63 10.39
CA ARG A 291 -25.87 -0.85 11.26
C ARG A 291 -24.58 -1.06 10.46
N LYS A 292 -24.67 -1.65 9.27
CA LYS A 292 -23.52 -1.88 8.38
C LYS A 292 -22.90 -0.57 7.87
N TYR A 293 -23.71 0.47 7.65
CA TYR A 293 -23.28 1.73 7.02
C TYR A 293 -23.30 2.94 7.95
N ALA A 294 -23.84 2.80 9.17
CA ALA A 294 -23.91 3.87 10.16
C ALA A 294 -22.55 4.54 10.44
N SER A 295 -21.44 3.79 10.38
CA SER A 295 -20.10 4.36 10.54
C SER A 295 -19.69 5.26 9.38
N LEU A 296 -20.09 4.93 8.14
CA LEU A 296 -19.82 5.72 6.95
C LEU A 296 -20.61 7.03 6.99
N THR A 297 -21.89 6.98 7.37
CA THR A 297 -22.73 8.18 7.48
C THR A 297 -22.25 9.08 8.62
N LYS A 298 -21.92 8.50 9.78
CA LYS A 298 -21.34 9.22 10.92
C LYS A 298 -20.06 9.96 10.51
N THR A 299 -19.12 9.26 9.90
CA THR A 299 -17.84 9.84 9.45
C THR A 299 -18.06 10.89 8.36
N GLY A 300 -18.95 10.63 7.41
CA GLY A 300 -19.31 11.57 6.35
C GLY A 300 -19.86 12.89 6.87
N LEU A 301 -20.75 12.85 7.88
CA LEU A 301 -21.31 14.05 8.49
C LEU A 301 -20.25 14.91 9.16
N TRP A 302 -19.29 14.28 9.83
CA TRP A 302 -18.15 14.99 10.43
C TRP A 302 -17.31 15.71 9.37
N HIS A 303 -16.98 15.03 8.26
CA HIS A 303 -16.21 15.63 7.17
C HIS A 303 -16.95 16.77 6.49
N LEU A 304 -18.27 16.65 6.33
CA LEU A 304 -19.11 17.71 5.79
C LEU A 304 -19.11 18.94 6.72
N ALA A 305 -19.28 18.74 8.03
CA ALA A 305 -19.23 19.82 9.00
C ALA A 305 -17.86 20.54 9.01
N ASP A 306 -16.76 19.79 8.96
CA ASP A 306 -15.41 20.35 8.83
C ASP A 306 -15.22 21.12 7.51
N LEU A 307 -15.81 20.64 6.41
CA LEU A 307 -15.76 21.32 5.13
C LEU A 307 -16.50 22.67 5.15
N TYR A 308 -17.71 22.73 5.73
CA TYR A 308 -18.43 24.00 5.89
C TYR A 308 -17.66 25.00 6.76
N HIS A 309 -16.99 24.51 7.80
CA HIS A 309 -16.14 25.35 8.64
C HIS A 309 -14.98 25.94 7.82
N ARG A 310 -14.23 25.11 7.08
CA ARG A 310 -13.13 25.57 6.22
C ARG A 310 -13.59 26.49 5.09
N ALA A 311 -14.83 26.34 4.62
CA ALA A 311 -15.45 27.22 3.63
C ALA A 311 -15.95 28.57 4.22
N GLY A 312 -15.67 28.87 5.50
CA GLY A 312 -16.07 30.12 6.14
C GLY A 312 -17.57 30.21 6.45
N LYS A 313 -18.26 29.06 6.60
CA LYS A 313 -19.69 28.97 6.94
C LYS A 313 -19.90 28.36 8.33
N PRO A 314 -19.45 29.03 9.42
CA PRO A 314 -19.44 28.45 10.76
C PRO A 314 -20.84 28.15 11.32
N GLU A 315 -21.86 28.91 10.94
CA GLU A 315 -23.25 28.66 11.38
C GLU A 315 -23.77 27.32 10.86
N THR A 316 -23.57 27.04 9.57
CA THR A 316 -23.94 25.76 8.96
C THR A 316 -23.10 24.61 9.54
N ALA A 317 -21.81 24.83 9.77
CA ALA A 317 -20.95 23.84 10.42
C ALA A 317 -21.45 23.49 11.84
N LEU A 318 -21.88 24.48 12.63
CA LEU A 318 -22.47 24.23 13.96
C LEU A 318 -23.79 23.48 13.88
N ALA A 319 -24.65 23.78 12.91
CA ALA A 319 -25.89 23.04 12.69
C ALA A 319 -25.61 21.56 12.38
N LEU A 320 -24.61 21.26 11.54
CA LEU A 320 -24.20 19.90 11.24
C LEU A 320 -23.56 19.20 12.44
N VAL A 321 -22.78 19.92 13.27
CA VAL A 321 -22.27 19.41 14.55
C VAL A 321 -23.41 19.04 15.50
N GLN A 322 -24.45 19.88 15.61
CA GLN A 322 -25.62 19.58 16.43
C GLN A 322 -26.38 18.36 15.90
N GLN A 323 -26.55 18.27 14.59
CA GLN A 323 -27.14 17.09 13.94
C GLN A 323 -26.33 15.82 14.28
N TYR A 324 -25.00 15.88 14.19
CA TYR A 324 -24.12 14.77 14.55
C TYR A 324 -24.34 14.32 15.99
N VAL A 325 -24.28 15.25 16.94
CA VAL A 325 -24.43 14.94 18.38
C VAL A 325 -25.81 14.36 18.67
N SER A 326 -26.87 14.92 18.06
CA SER A 326 -28.24 14.42 18.25
C SER A 326 -28.45 13.00 17.69
N THR A 327 -27.73 12.64 16.61
CA THR A 327 -27.91 11.36 15.90
C THR A 327 -26.99 10.26 16.43
N TYR A 328 -25.72 10.61 16.74
CA TYR A 328 -24.66 9.65 17.03
C TYR A 328 -24.03 9.80 18.42
N GLY A 329 -24.44 10.81 19.19
CA GLY A 329 -23.81 11.18 20.45
C GLY A 329 -22.53 12.01 20.28
N SER A 330 -21.95 12.43 21.40
CA SER A 330 -20.67 13.15 21.43
C SER A 330 -19.48 12.20 21.40
N ASP A 331 -18.38 12.66 20.80
CA ASP A 331 -17.06 12.04 20.85
C ASP A 331 -15.96 13.08 20.69
N ASP A 332 -14.72 12.70 21.01
CA ASP A 332 -13.56 13.60 20.99
C ASP A 332 -13.32 14.28 19.63
N PHE A 333 -13.76 13.67 18.51
CA PHE A 333 -13.57 14.25 17.19
C PHE A 333 -14.58 15.37 16.92
N ILE A 334 -15.86 15.14 17.23
CA ILE A 334 -16.88 16.17 17.04
C ILE A 334 -16.75 17.29 18.07
N ASP A 335 -16.33 17.00 19.31
CA ASP A 335 -16.12 18.01 20.34
C ASP A 335 -14.98 18.97 19.98
N ARG A 336 -13.88 18.44 19.42
CA ARG A 336 -12.78 19.27 18.89
C ARG A 336 -13.21 20.12 17.71
N LEU A 337 -14.01 19.57 16.78
CA LEU A 337 -14.56 20.36 15.68
C LEU A 337 -15.47 21.48 16.21
N SER A 338 -16.40 21.16 17.11
CA SER A 338 -17.30 22.12 17.76
C SER A 338 -16.54 23.27 18.43
N ALA A 339 -15.46 22.96 19.16
CA ALA A 339 -14.60 23.97 19.78
C ALA A 339 -13.93 24.90 18.76
N ARG A 340 -13.37 24.34 17.68
CA ARG A 340 -12.75 25.13 16.58
C ARG A 340 -13.75 26.07 15.92
N VAL A 341 -14.93 25.56 15.56
CA VAL A 341 -15.97 26.37 14.90
C VAL A 341 -16.45 27.52 15.79
N ARG A 342 -16.56 27.31 17.11
CA ARG A 342 -16.98 28.35 18.06
C ARG A 342 -15.91 29.40 18.31
N ALA A 343 -14.63 29.04 18.24
CA ALA A 343 -13.52 29.96 18.48
C ALA A 343 -13.35 31.00 17.35
N GLU A 344 -13.82 30.69 16.14
CA GLU A 344 -13.75 31.57 14.96
C GLU A 344 -15.02 32.41 14.73
N LYS A 345 -15.93 32.44 15.71
CA LYS A 345 -17.11 33.31 15.63
C LYS A 345 -16.66 34.78 15.82
N PRO A 346 -16.91 35.68 14.85
CA PRO A 346 -16.47 37.07 14.93
C PRO A 346 -17.13 37.86 16.07
#